data_AF-A0A3C1GDL5-F1
#
_entry.id   AF-A0A3C1GDL5-F1
#
_cell.length_a   1.000
_cell.length_b   1.000
_cell.length_c   1.000
_cell.angle_alpha   90.00
_cell.angle_beta   90.00
_cell.angle_gamma   90.00
#
_symmetry.space_group_name_H-M   'P 1'
#
loop_
_entity.id
_entity.type
_entity.pdbx_description
1 polymer ?
#
loop_
_entity_poly.entity_id
_entity_poly.type
_entity_poly.pdbx_seq_one_letter_code
_entity_poly.pdbx_strand_id
1 'polypeptide(L)' 'MYLLDPSAIALIPPRQYFDATDLIRLLLAHGLPVSAYLIREYWLDVGQHGDLEKAKRDVAEGLLD' A
#
# COMPACT_ATOMS: atom_id res chain seq x y z
N MET A 1 -0.10 -2.89 0.00
CA MET A 1 0.25 -3.66 1.22
C MET A 1 1.70 -3.38 1.57
N TYR A 2 2.07 -3.30 2.86
CA TYR A 2 3.43 -2.99 3.29
C TYR A 2 3.92 -4.00 4.33
N LEU A 3 5.19 -4.36 4.26
CA LEU A 3 5.93 -5.03 5.33
C LEU A 3 7.07 -4.10 5.75
N LEU A 4 7.16 -3.80 7.05
CA LEU A 4 8.12 -2.82 7.58
C LEU A 4 8.96 -3.47 8.68
N ASP A 5 10.28 -3.24 8.62
CA ASP A 5 11.15 -3.50 9.75
C ASP A 5 10.87 -2.47 10.86
N PRO A 6 10.79 -2.86 12.15
CA PRO A 6 10.53 -1.92 13.24
C PRO A 6 11.49 -0.73 13.31
N SER A 7 12.74 -0.88 12.85
CA SER A 7 13.71 0.22 12.77
C SER A 7 13.27 1.35 11.83
N ALA A 8 12.51 1.04 10.77
CA ALA A 8 11.96 2.05 9.86
C ALA A 8 10.91 2.94 10.55
N ILE A 9 10.16 2.39 11.52
CA ILE A 9 9.15 3.13 12.29
C ILE A 9 9.81 4.19 13.18
N ALA A 10 11.01 3.92 13.69
CA ALA A 10 11.76 4.88 14.52
C ALA A 10 12.19 6.15 13.75
N LEU A 11 12.14 6.12 12.42
CA LEU A 11 12.44 7.26 11.55
C LEU A 11 11.22 8.17 11.29
N ILE A 12 10.02 7.77 11.73
CA ILE A 12 8.81 8.57 11.54
C ILE A 12 8.84 9.79 12.48
N PRO A 13 8.76 11.02 11.95
CA PRO A 13 8.85 12.23 12.75
C PRO A 13 7.61 12.43 13.62
N PRO A 14 7.78 12.77 14.92
CA PRO A 14 6.66 12.94 15.82
C PRO A 14 5.90 14.25 15.55
N ARG A 15 4.58 14.21 15.75
CA ARG A 15 3.67 15.39 15.75
C ARG A 15 3.62 16.17 14.42
N GLN A 16 3.80 15.49 13.31
CA GLN A 16 3.54 16.07 11.99
C GLN A 16 2.83 15.05 11.09
N TYR A 17 2.18 15.56 10.05
CA TYR A 17 1.72 14.69 8.98
C TYR A 17 2.93 14.03 8.31
N PHE A 18 2.83 12.72 8.13
CA PHE A 18 3.84 11.89 7.49
C PHE A 18 3.17 10.61 7.03
N ASP A 19 3.27 10.28 5.74
CA ASP A 19 2.61 9.10 5.18
C ASP A 19 3.59 7.98 4.77
N ALA A 20 3.06 6.87 4.26
CA ALA A 20 3.86 5.73 3.83
C ALA A 20 4.78 6.08 2.64
N THR A 21 4.36 7.00 1.76
CA THR A 21 5.15 7.46 0.62
C THR A 21 6.32 8.31 1.11
N ASP A 22 6.10 9.15 2.11
CA ASP A 22 7.15 9.93 2.76
C ASP A 22 8.18 9.03 3.44
N LEU A 23 7.73 7.97 4.14
CA LEU A 23 8.62 6.96 4.71
C LEU A 23 9.48 6.30 3.63
N ILE A 24 8.87 5.85 2.53
CA ILE A 24 9.61 5.21 1.42
C ILE A 24 10.66 6.17 0.84
N ARG A 25 10.30 7.43 0.58
CA ARG A 25 11.23 8.44 0.08
C ARG A 25 12.38 8.70 1.06
N LEU A 26 12.09 8.78 2.36
CA LEU A 26 13.08 8.96 3.40
C LEU A 26 14.07 7.78 3.43
N LEU A 27 13.57 6.54 3.43
CA LEU A 27 14.43 5.35 3.44
C LEU A 27 15.36 5.31 2.22
N LEU A 28 14.83 5.58 1.02
CA LEU A 28 15.61 5.68 -0.21
C LEU A 28 16.67 6.78 -0.15
N ALA A 29 16.33 7.96 0.38
CA ALA A 29 17.26 9.08 0.52
C ALA A 29 18.40 8.77 1.50
N HIS A 30 18.14 7.95 2.51
CA HIS A 30 19.13 7.46 3.47
C HIS A 30 19.92 6.24 2.96
N GLY A 31 19.66 5.76 1.74
CA GLY A 31 20.30 4.57 1.17
C GLY A 31 19.90 3.26 1.88
N LEU A 32 18.77 3.26 2.59
CA LEU A 32 18.26 2.09 3.28
C LEU A 32 17.49 1.18 2.30
N PRO A 33 17.47 -0.15 2.54
CA PRO A 33 16.81 -1.09 1.65
C PRO A 33 15.29 -0.83 1.54
N VAL A 34 14.81 -0.71 0.31
CA VAL A 34 13.39 -0.72 -0.04
C VAL A 34 13.23 -1.68 -1.22
N SER A 35 12.29 -2.61 -1.12
CA SER A 35 12.01 -3.62 -2.16
C SER A 35 10.53 -3.65 -2.48
N ALA A 36 10.20 -4.02 -3.72
CA ALA A 36 8.82 -4.21 -4.16
C ALA A 36 8.52 -5.69 -4.37
N TYR A 37 7.31 -6.10 -4.00
CA TYR A 37 6.77 -7.42 -4.33
C TYR A 37 5.62 -7.26 -5.30
N LEU A 38 5.65 -8.01 -6.41
CA LEU A 38 4.60 -7.96 -7.43
C LEU A 38 3.47 -8.92 -7.06
N ILE A 39 2.31 -8.37 -6.76
CA ILE A 39 1.04 -9.10 -6.63
C ILE A 39 0.45 -9.25 -8.03
N ARG A 40 0.12 -10.49 -8.42
CA ARG A 40 -0.48 -10.80 -9.74
C ARG A 40 -1.96 -11.13 -9.65
N GLU A 41 -2.41 -11.38 -8.43
CA GLU A 41 -3.78 -11.69 -8.07
C GLU A 41 -4.67 -10.45 -8.22
N TYR A 42 -5.98 -10.68 -8.28
CA TYR A 42 -6.97 -9.61 -8.34
C TYR A 42 -6.80 -8.63 -7.16
N TRP A 43 -6.73 -7.34 -7.51
CA TRP A 43 -6.66 -6.24 -6.55
C TRP A 43 -7.52 -5.09 -7.05
N LEU A 44 -8.37 -4.55 -6.16
CA LEU A 44 -9.17 -3.36 -6.44
C LEU A 44 -9.07 -2.39 -5.27
N ASP A 45 -8.80 -1.13 -5.59
CA ASP A 45 -8.89 -0.03 -4.63
C ASP A 45 -10.35 0.44 -4.55
N VAL A 46 -10.95 0.38 -3.36
CA VAL A 46 -12.36 0.73 -3.13
C VAL A 46 -12.44 1.99 -2.30
N GLY A 47 -12.45 3.14 -2.98
CA GLY A 47 -12.49 4.46 -2.35
C GLY A 47 -13.82 5.18 -2.48
N GLN A 48 -14.65 4.80 -3.45
CA GLN A 48 -15.94 5.44 -3.77
C GLN A 48 -17.06 4.41 -4.00
N HIS A 49 -18.30 4.88 -4.06
CA HIS A 49 -19.46 4.01 -4.26
C HIS A 49 -19.37 3.19 -5.56
N GLY A 50 -18.87 3.80 -6.64
CA GLY A 50 -18.68 3.11 -7.92
C GLY A 50 -17.69 1.95 -7.85
N ASP A 51 -16.63 2.08 -7.05
CA ASP A 51 -15.62 1.04 -6.87
C ASP A 51 -16.20 -0.16 -6.12
N LEU A 52 -17.07 0.10 -5.13
CA LEU A 52 -17.77 -0.96 -4.40
C LEU A 52 -18.73 -1.73 -5.32
N GLU A 53 -19.50 -1.03 -6.15
CA GLU A 53 -20.39 -1.68 -7.11
C GLU A 53 -19.61 -2.47 -8.16
N LYS A 54 -18.41 -2.02 -8.55
CA LYS A 54 -17.50 -2.79 -9.38
C LYS A 54 -17.04 -4.06 -8.66
N ALA A 55 -16.55 -3.95 -7.42
CA ALA A 55 -16.10 -5.10 -6.63
C ALA A 55 -17.19 -6.19 -6.54
N LYS A 56 -18.46 -5.80 -6.34
CA LYS A 56 -19.60 -6.72 -6.29
C LYS A 56 -19.83 -7.45 -7.62
N ARG A 57 -19.72 -6.74 -8.75
CA ARG A 57 -19.86 -7.34 -10.08
C ARG A 57 -18.71 -8.30 -10.36
N ASP A 58 -17.48 -7.89 -10.07
CA ASP A 58 -16.29 -8.70 -10.33
C ASP A 58 -16.35 -10.03 -9.55
N VAL A 59 -16.84 -10.01 -8.30
CA VAL A 59 -17.15 -11.21 -7.50
C VAL A 59 -18.24 -12.06 -8.15
N ALA A 60 -19.36 -11.46 -8.57
CA ALA A 60 -20.50 -12.17 -9.16
C ALA A 60 -20.17 -12.81 -10.52
N GLU A 61 -19.25 -12.21 -11.28
CA GLU A 61 -18.78 -12.69 -12.59
C GLU A 61 -17.67 -13.74 -12.48
N GLY A 62 -17.18 -14.04 -11.26
CA GLY A 62 -16.15 -15.05 -11.03
C GLY A 62 -14.74 -14.59 -11.40
N LEU A 63 -14.44 -13.29 -11.39
CA LEU A 63 -13.12 -12.74 -11.72
C LEU A 63 -12.07 -12.91 -10.59
N LEU A 64 -12.37 -13.73 -9.57
CA LEU A 64 -11.54 -13.91 -8.39
C LEU A 64 -10.71 -15.21 -8.38
N ASP A 65 -10.81 -16.02 -9.43
CA ASP A 65 -10.05 -17.27 -9.60
C ASP A 65 -8.67 -17.05 -10.24
#